data_AF-A0A1V0A2P2-F1
#
_entry.id   AF-A0A1V0A2P2-F1
#
_cell.length_a   1.000
_cell.length_b   1.000
_cell.length_c   1.000
_cell.angle_alpha   90.00
_cell.angle_beta   90.00
_cell.angle_gamma   90.00
#
_symmetry.space_group_name_H-M   'P 1'
#
loop_
_entity.id
_entity.type
_entity.pdbx_description
1 polymer ?
#
loop_
_entity_poly.entity_id
_entity_poly.type
_entity_poly.pdbx_seq_one_letter_code
_entity_poly.pdbx_strand_id
1 'polypeptide(L)'
;MLVLMGSGETSPTMVEIHRAAARTLRAGARAVLLDTPYAFQENRADISARARGYFAQSVGLDVEVGSAIAGADWVFSGPGSPTYALDRWAASGLAGDLRARIRAREGVTVLASAAACTAGLATVPVYEIYKVGAEPHWREGIDLLEPLGLRAVLIPHFDNAEGGTHDTRYCYLGERRLSRMERELPPGTAVLGLDEHTALVIDLESESVRVAGRGGLTVRLPGSHTVLPTGTRTSLDELRRLAEGRAGTPVPPPPADPEPGAPAEVTLEESIRSCEELFKTAADRPDLVAAAQAVLDLEAEIVKWAADTEEDAGGVEQARELMRLLIARLGELAQTAARRSAGLPALVEPLVELRAELRGKGCYDVADALREAMARGGVSVEDTPTGPRWSVLS
;
A
#
# COMPACT_ATOMS: atom_id res chain seq x y z
N MET A 1 -10.10 -11.22 20.14
CA MET A 1 -10.34 -10.48 18.88
C MET A 1 -9.78 -11.28 17.70
N LEU A 2 -10.50 -11.28 16.57
CA LEU A 2 -10.02 -11.82 15.29
C LEU A 2 -9.90 -10.68 14.28
N VAL A 3 -8.74 -10.54 13.63
CA VAL A 3 -8.49 -9.57 12.57
C VAL A 3 -8.10 -10.32 11.31
N LEU A 4 -8.84 -10.10 10.22
CA LEU A 4 -8.59 -10.70 8.91
C LEU A 4 -8.26 -9.57 7.94
N MET A 5 -7.10 -9.62 7.28
CA MET A 5 -6.64 -8.57 6.37
C MET A 5 -6.56 -9.08 4.93
N GLY A 6 -6.99 -8.24 3.99
CA GLY A 6 -6.90 -8.51 2.56
C GLY A 6 -5.45 -8.48 2.06
N SER A 7 -4.68 -7.46 2.45
CA SER A 7 -3.26 -7.32 2.13
C SER A 7 -2.59 -6.26 3.02
N GLY A 8 -1.33 -5.91 2.74
CA GLY A 8 -0.60 -4.81 3.36
C GLY A 8 -0.28 -5.04 4.83
N GLU A 9 -0.13 -6.29 5.26
CA GLU A 9 -0.08 -6.69 6.67
C GLU A 9 1.03 -6.05 7.50
N THR A 10 2.12 -5.63 6.85
CA THR A 10 3.23 -4.88 7.46
C THR A 10 3.46 -3.54 6.72
N SER A 11 2.44 -3.09 5.99
CA SER A 11 2.45 -1.79 5.33
C SER A 11 2.10 -0.65 6.30
N PRO A 12 2.51 0.58 5.98
CA PRO A 12 2.13 1.77 6.73
C PRO A 12 0.60 1.93 6.89
N THR A 13 -0.17 1.61 5.85
CA THR A 13 -1.65 1.73 5.83
C THR A 13 -2.36 0.91 6.90
N MET A 14 -1.73 -0.15 7.42
CA MET A 14 -2.34 -1.08 8.39
C MET A 14 -1.86 -0.85 9.83
N VAL A 15 -0.93 0.09 10.06
CA VAL A 15 -0.31 0.33 11.37
C VAL A 15 -1.34 0.62 12.46
N GLU A 16 -2.31 1.51 12.19
CA GLU A 16 -3.32 1.88 13.19
C GLU A 16 -4.27 0.73 13.55
N ILE A 17 -4.52 -0.20 12.61
CA ILE A 17 -5.34 -1.38 12.88
C ILE A 17 -4.61 -2.30 13.86
N HIS A 18 -3.31 -2.53 13.62
CA HIS A 18 -2.48 -3.29 14.56
C HIS A 18 -2.35 -2.59 15.92
N ARG A 19 -2.08 -1.28 15.95
CA ARG A 19 -1.98 -0.51 17.20
C ARG A 19 -3.28 -0.57 17.99
N ALA A 20 -4.43 -0.41 17.35
CA ALA A 20 -5.73 -0.50 18.02
C ALA A 20 -5.96 -1.89 18.64
N ALA A 21 -5.61 -2.96 17.92
CA ALA A 21 -5.72 -4.32 18.45
C ALA A 21 -4.69 -4.59 19.56
N ALA A 22 -3.44 -4.12 19.42
CA ALA A 22 -2.38 -4.27 20.41
C ALA A 22 -2.66 -3.49 21.71
N ARG A 23 -3.36 -2.34 21.64
CA ARG A 23 -3.82 -1.58 22.82
C ARG A 23 -4.72 -2.37 23.76
N THR A 24 -5.37 -3.44 23.28
CA THR A 24 -6.21 -4.34 24.09
C THR A 24 -5.39 -5.33 24.93
N LEU A 25 -4.10 -5.48 24.64
CA LEU A 25 -3.23 -6.44 25.31
C LEU A 25 -2.73 -5.90 26.66
N ARG A 26 -2.48 -6.82 27.59
CA ARG A 26 -1.81 -6.52 28.86
C ARG A 26 -0.33 -6.19 28.66
N ALA A 27 0.25 -5.45 29.60
CA ALA A 27 1.71 -5.24 29.63
C ALA A 27 2.46 -6.59 29.70
N GLY A 28 3.53 -6.73 28.91
CA GLY A 28 4.29 -7.99 28.81
C GLY A 28 3.55 -9.10 28.07
N ALA A 29 2.59 -8.75 27.21
CA ALA A 29 1.90 -9.70 26.33
C ALA A 29 2.88 -10.50 25.47
N ARG A 30 2.68 -11.81 25.42
CA ARG A 30 3.44 -12.70 24.54
C ARG A 30 2.85 -12.62 23.14
N ALA A 31 3.63 -12.14 22.17
CA ALA A 31 3.20 -12.01 20.78
C ALA A 31 4.02 -12.93 19.87
N VAL A 32 3.33 -13.79 19.12
CA VAL A 32 3.94 -14.79 18.24
C VAL A 32 3.67 -14.44 16.79
N LEU A 33 4.72 -14.43 15.98
CA LEU A 33 4.69 -14.40 14.53
C LEU A 33 4.85 -15.83 13.99
N LEU A 34 3.84 -16.29 13.23
CA LEU A 34 3.87 -17.54 12.50
C LEU A 34 4.50 -17.29 11.12
N ASP A 35 5.72 -17.78 10.91
CA ASP A 35 6.44 -17.69 9.63
C ASP A 35 5.99 -18.75 8.61
N THR A 36 5.11 -19.67 9.04
CA THR A 36 4.77 -20.88 8.30
C THR A 36 4.36 -20.62 6.85
N PRO A 37 3.50 -19.62 6.52
CA PRO A 37 3.06 -19.42 5.14
C PRO A 37 4.19 -19.10 4.16
N TYR A 38 5.31 -18.52 4.61
CA TYR A 38 6.47 -18.19 3.78
C TYR A 38 7.73 -19.00 4.16
N ALA A 39 7.63 -19.97 5.07
CA ALA A 39 8.78 -20.72 5.58
C ALA A 39 9.51 -21.58 4.51
N PHE A 40 8.90 -21.77 3.34
CA PHE A 40 9.51 -22.43 2.18
C PHE A 40 10.47 -21.53 1.40
N GLN A 41 10.42 -20.22 1.60
CA GLN A 41 11.22 -19.26 0.84
C GLN A 41 12.67 -19.18 1.37
N GLU A 42 13.64 -18.99 0.48
CA GLU A 42 15.07 -18.93 0.84
C GLU A 42 15.40 -17.69 1.69
N ASN A 43 14.68 -16.59 1.48
CA ASN A 43 14.79 -15.32 2.21
C ASN A 43 13.92 -15.27 3.50
N ARG A 44 13.40 -16.40 3.99
CA ARG A 44 12.50 -16.44 5.16
C ARG A 44 13.00 -15.64 6.38
N ALA A 45 14.31 -15.67 6.63
CA ALA A 45 14.92 -14.98 7.77
C ALA A 45 14.78 -13.45 7.65
N ASP A 46 14.90 -12.93 6.43
CA ASP A 46 14.79 -11.51 6.13
C ASP A 46 13.33 -11.06 6.24
N ILE A 47 12.37 -11.87 5.76
CA ILE A 47 10.93 -11.59 5.91
C ILE A 47 10.56 -11.52 7.39
N SER A 48 10.97 -12.52 8.17
CA SER A 48 10.73 -12.52 9.62
C SER A 48 11.41 -11.33 10.32
N ALA A 49 12.63 -10.97 9.93
CA ALA A 49 13.34 -9.83 10.51
C ALA A 49 12.63 -8.49 10.22
N ARG A 50 12.16 -8.28 8.97
CA ARG A 50 11.37 -7.09 8.59
C ARG A 50 10.06 -7.02 9.37
N ALA A 51 9.31 -8.11 9.45
CA ALA A 51 8.06 -8.14 10.20
C ALA A 51 8.28 -7.84 11.69
N ARG A 52 9.32 -8.40 12.32
CA ARG A 52 9.71 -8.06 13.70
C ARG A 52 10.04 -6.57 13.85
N GLY A 53 10.81 -6.02 12.91
CA GLY A 53 11.12 -4.59 12.86
C GLY A 53 9.86 -3.72 12.78
N TYR A 54 8.93 -4.07 11.89
CA TYR A 54 7.64 -3.40 11.75
C TYR A 54 6.84 -3.40 13.06
N PHE A 55 6.65 -4.56 13.69
CA PHE A 55 5.88 -4.64 14.93
C PHE A 55 6.55 -3.86 16.06
N ALA A 56 7.88 -3.95 16.20
CA ALA A 56 8.60 -3.24 17.24
C ALA A 56 8.57 -1.70 17.04
N GLN A 57 8.83 -1.22 15.83
CA GLN A 57 9.01 0.20 15.55
C GLN A 57 7.70 0.93 15.26
N SER A 58 6.82 0.30 14.47
CA SER A 58 5.57 0.92 14.02
C SER A 58 4.42 0.60 14.96
N VAL A 59 4.29 -0.64 15.45
CA VAL A 59 3.15 -1.04 16.31
C VAL A 59 3.47 -0.84 17.80
N GLY A 60 4.74 -0.97 18.20
CA GLY A 60 5.15 -0.98 19.61
C GLY A 60 4.96 -2.35 20.29
N LEU A 61 5.01 -3.43 19.51
CA LEU A 61 4.83 -4.81 19.97
C LEU A 61 6.08 -5.64 19.63
N ASP A 62 6.73 -6.25 20.62
CA ASP A 62 7.82 -7.20 20.37
C ASP A 62 7.24 -8.57 20.04
N VAL A 63 7.57 -9.11 18.87
CA VAL A 63 7.06 -10.39 18.39
C VAL A 63 8.19 -11.41 18.26
N GLU A 64 7.96 -12.61 18.78
CA GLU A 64 8.83 -13.76 18.61
C GLU A 64 8.37 -14.61 17.42
N VAL A 65 9.31 -15.12 16.64
CA VAL A 65 9.01 -16.04 15.53
C VAL A 65 8.94 -17.45 16.08
N GLY A 66 7.84 -18.15 15.84
CA GLY A 66 7.67 -19.52 16.30
C GLY A 66 6.35 -20.15 15.87
N SER A 67 6.14 -21.40 16.26
CA SER A 67 4.93 -22.18 15.95
C SER A 67 4.06 -22.49 17.17
N ALA A 68 4.57 -22.26 18.38
CA ALA A 68 3.85 -22.55 19.62
C ALA A 68 2.99 -21.37 20.05
N ILE A 69 1.67 -21.46 19.86
CA ILE A 69 0.74 -20.36 20.18
C ILE A 69 0.01 -20.50 21.51
N ALA A 70 0.20 -21.63 22.21
CA ALA A 70 -0.38 -21.83 23.54
C ALA A 70 0.05 -20.69 24.49
N GLY A 71 -0.92 -20.04 25.13
CA GLY A 71 -0.69 -18.91 26.02
C GLY A 71 -0.15 -17.63 25.36
N ALA A 72 -0.13 -17.54 24.02
CA ALA A 72 0.16 -16.29 23.34
C ALA A 72 -0.99 -15.31 23.56
N ASP A 73 -0.69 -14.05 23.86
CA ASP A 73 -1.69 -12.97 23.94
C ASP A 73 -2.00 -12.42 22.53
N TRP A 74 -1.03 -12.51 21.61
CA TRP A 74 -1.15 -12.11 20.22
C TRP A 74 -0.56 -13.18 19.28
N VAL A 75 -1.27 -13.48 18.19
CA VAL A 75 -0.79 -14.35 17.12
C VAL A 75 -0.95 -13.61 15.80
N PHE A 76 0.12 -13.50 15.02
CA PHE A 76 0.10 -12.95 13.67
C PHE A 76 0.61 -13.96 12.66
N SER A 77 -0.07 -14.07 11.52
CA SER A 77 0.41 -14.82 10.36
C SER A 77 0.08 -14.04 9.09
N GLY A 78 1.07 -13.90 8.22
CA GLY A 78 0.99 -13.01 7.05
C GLY A 78 1.15 -13.71 5.70
N PRO A 79 1.97 -13.15 4.80
CA PRO A 79 1.98 -13.45 3.37
C PRO A 79 2.63 -14.80 3.06
N GLY A 80 2.47 -15.28 1.83
CA GLY A 80 3.12 -16.51 1.35
C GLY A 80 2.14 -17.46 0.67
N SER A 81 2.28 -18.76 0.92
CA SER A 81 1.44 -19.80 0.32
C SER A 81 0.33 -20.26 1.27
N PRO A 82 -0.95 -20.11 0.90
CA PRO A 82 -2.06 -20.65 1.69
C PRO A 82 -1.98 -22.18 1.84
N THR A 83 -1.66 -22.90 0.77
CA THR A 83 -1.61 -24.37 0.74
C THR A 83 -0.45 -24.92 1.56
N TYR A 84 0.72 -24.28 1.50
CA TYR A 84 1.84 -24.65 2.34
C TYR A 84 1.51 -24.44 3.83
N ALA A 85 0.88 -23.32 4.18
CA ALA A 85 0.42 -23.06 5.54
C ALA A 85 -0.56 -24.15 6.03
N LEU A 86 -1.58 -24.47 5.22
CA LEU A 86 -2.55 -25.53 5.53
C LEU A 86 -1.87 -26.87 5.84
N ASP A 87 -0.98 -27.33 4.96
CA ASP A 87 -0.33 -28.63 5.10
C ASP A 87 0.51 -28.69 6.39
N ARG A 88 1.24 -27.62 6.70
CA ARG A 88 2.10 -27.53 7.89
C ARG A 88 1.31 -27.38 9.18
N TRP A 89 0.23 -26.59 9.17
CA TRP A 89 -0.62 -26.39 10.34
C TRP A 89 -1.48 -27.61 10.66
N ALA A 90 -1.93 -28.34 9.64
CA ALA A 90 -2.60 -29.62 9.84
C ALA A 90 -1.63 -30.65 10.43
N ALA A 91 -0.42 -30.79 9.86
CA ALA A 91 0.56 -31.77 10.32
C ALA A 91 1.08 -31.52 11.75
N SER A 92 1.14 -30.26 12.18
CA SER A 92 1.64 -29.87 13.51
C SER A 92 0.56 -29.77 14.58
N GLY A 93 -0.73 -29.78 14.21
CA GLY A 93 -1.85 -29.52 15.12
C GLY A 93 -2.18 -28.04 15.31
N LEU A 94 -1.37 -27.11 14.78
CA LEU A 94 -1.56 -25.67 14.92
C LEU A 94 -2.91 -25.17 14.37
N ALA A 95 -3.46 -25.82 13.33
CA ALA A 95 -4.81 -25.51 12.84
C ALA A 95 -5.88 -25.75 13.93
N GLY A 96 -5.72 -26.81 14.73
CA GLY A 96 -6.57 -27.10 15.88
C GLY A 96 -6.40 -26.07 16.99
N ASP A 97 -5.17 -25.66 17.29
CA ASP A 97 -4.88 -24.64 18.30
C ASP A 97 -5.47 -23.28 17.92
N LEU A 98 -5.39 -22.87 16.65
CA LEU A 98 -6.02 -21.65 16.15
C LEU A 98 -7.55 -21.71 16.30
N ARG A 99 -8.19 -22.82 15.92
CA ARG A 99 -9.64 -23.03 16.14
C ARG A 99 -10.01 -22.95 17.62
N ALA A 100 -9.24 -23.62 18.48
CA ALA A 100 -9.47 -23.65 19.92
C ALA A 100 -9.37 -22.23 20.52
N ARG A 101 -8.36 -21.46 20.11
CA ARG A 101 -8.19 -20.05 20.51
C ARG A 101 -9.38 -19.18 20.14
N ILE A 102 -9.89 -19.29 18.92
CA ILE A 102 -11.08 -18.53 18.48
C ILE A 102 -12.31 -18.95 19.27
N ARG A 103 -12.53 -20.25 19.49
CA ARG A 103 -13.64 -20.77 20.33
C ARG A 103 -13.56 -20.28 21.77
N ALA A 104 -12.37 -20.25 22.35
CA ALA A 104 -12.12 -19.77 23.70
C ALA A 104 -12.20 -18.23 23.82
N ARG A 105 -12.28 -17.52 22.68
CA ARG A 105 -12.27 -16.04 22.61
C ARG A 105 -11.00 -15.43 23.22
N GLU A 106 -9.87 -16.12 23.11
CA GLU A 106 -8.62 -15.76 23.79
C GLU A 106 -7.70 -14.88 22.93
N GLY A 107 -7.24 -13.78 23.54
CA GLY A 107 -6.24 -12.89 22.97
C GLY A 107 -6.62 -12.31 21.61
N VAL A 108 -5.59 -11.90 20.86
CA VAL A 108 -5.74 -11.38 19.50
C VAL A 108 -5.15 -12.39 18.51
N THR A 109 -5.88 -12.63 17.41
CA THR A 109 -5.40 -13.41 16.26
C THR A 109 -5.54 -12.54 15.02
N VAL A 110 -4.43 -12.34 14.30
CA VAL A 110 -4.37 -11.56 13.07
C VAL A 110 -3.88 -12.46 11.95
N LEU A 111 -4.72 -12.65 10.94
CA LEU A 111 -4.36 -13.38 9.72
C LEU A 111 -4.48 -12.43 8.53
N ALA A 112 -3.47 -12.40 7.68
CA ALA A 112 -3.45 -11.57 6.49
C ALA A 112 -3.10 -12.35 5.24
N SER A 113 -3.55 -11.86 4.07
CA SER A 113 -3.21 -12.40 2.76
C SER A 113 -3.33 -13.94 2.74
N ALA A 114 -2.24 -14.66 2.48
CA ALA A 114 -2.20 -16.11 2.41
C ALA A 114 -2.76 -16.82 3.64
N ALA A 115 -2.40 -16.35 4.85
CA ALA A 115 -2.93 -16.89 6.09
C ALA A 115 -4.43 -16.60 6.24
N ALA A 116 -4.88 -15.41 5.87
CA ALA A 116 -6.31 -15.06 5.91
C ALA A 116 -7.12 -15.98 4.98
N CYS A 117 -6.61 -16.29 3.78
CA CYS A 117 -7.24 -17.20 2.83
C CYS A 117 -7.52 -18.61 3.42
N THR A 118 -6.78 -19.01 4.46
CA THR A 118 -7.00 -20.28 5.15
C THR A 118 -8.19 -20.25 6.10
N ALA A 119 -8.66 -19.07 6.54
CA ALA A 119 -9.53 -18.92 7.70
C ALA A 119 -10.95 -19.47 7.52
N GLY A 120 -11.44 -19.59 6.28
CA GLY A 120 -12.78 -20.08 5.99
C GLY A 120 -12.88 -21.61 5.90
N LEU A 121 -14.06 -22.08 5.49
CA LEU A 121 -14.35 -23.50 5.22
C LEU A 121 -13.43 -24.08 4.13
N ALA A 122 -13.05 -23.25 3.17
CA ALA A 122 -12.21 -23.61 2.04
C ALA A 122 -11.27 -22.45 1.68
N THR A 123 -10.20 -22.80 0.95
CA THR A 123 -9.05 -21.94 0.66
C THR A 123 -8.72 -21.98 -0.81
N VAL A 124 -8.37 -20.82 -1.36
CA VAL A 124 -7.89 -20.68 -2.75
C VAL A 124 -6.42 -21.12 -2.82
N PRO A 125 -6.07 -22.16 -3.61
CA PRO A 125 -4.69 -22.52 -3.89
C PRO A 125 -4.13 -21.62 -5.00
N VAL A 126 -3.90 -20.35 -4.65
CA VAL A 126 -3.65 -19.28 -5.64
C VAL A 126 -2.40 -19.52 -6.48
N TYR A 127 -1.30 -19.99 -5.90
CA TYR A 127 -0.07 -20.24 -6.66
C TYR A 127 -0.24 -21.42 -7.63
N GLU A 128 -0.94 -22.46 -7.20
CA GLU A 128 -1.24 -23.62 -8.04
C GLU A 128 -2.14 -23.23 -9.22
N ILE A 129 -3.19 -22.43 -8.98
CA ILE A 129 -4.12 -22.03 -10.05
C ILE A 129 -3.49 -20.97 -10.96
N TYR A 130 -2.89 -19.92 -10.40
CA TYR A 130 -2.44 -18.75 -11.16
C TYR A 130 -1.05 -18.93 -11.76
N LYS A 131 -0.09 -19.47 -11.00
CA LYS A 131 1.32 -19.58 -11.44
C LYS A 131 1.61 -20.94 -12.08
N VAL A 132 1.10 -22.04 -11.53
CA VAL A 132 1.32 -23.40 -12.08
C VAL A 132 0.33 -23.73 -13.20
N GLY A 133 -0.87 -23.15 -13.18
CA GLY A 133 -1.90 -23.38 -14.20
C GLY A 133 -2.80 -24.59 -13.92
N ALA A 134 -2.93 -25.00 -12.65
CA ALA A 134 -3.88 -26.02 -12.25
C ALA A 134 -5.33 -25.60 -12.53
N GLU A 135 -6.20 -26.59 -12.73
CA GLU A 135 -7.64 -26.34 -12.84
C GLU A 135 -8.16 -25.67 -11.55
N PRO A 136 -9.13 -24.72 -11.65
CA PRO A 136 -9.70 -24.09 -10.48
C PRO A 136 -10.30 -25.13 -9.53
N HIS A 137 -9.97 -25.06 -8.24
CA HIS A 137 -10.48 -25.97 -7.22
C HIS A 137 -10.31 -25.34 -5.83
N TRP A 138 -11.04 -25.86 -4.86
CA TRP A 138 -10.88 -25.51 -3.45
C TRP A 138 -9.98 -26.52 -2.73
N ARG A 139 -9.22 -26.01 -1.74
CA ARG A 139 -8.63 -26.83 -0.67
C ARG A 139 -9.46 -26.65 0.60
N GLU A 140 -9.50 -27.66 1.46
CA GLU A 140 -10.14 -27.53 2.78
C GLU A 140 -9.40 -26.49 3.63
N GLY A 141 -10.15 -25.56 4.23
CA GLY A 141 -9.61 -24.50 5.07
C GLY A 141 -9.53 -24.89 6.54
N ILE A 142 -8.97 -24.00 7.36
CA ILE A 142 -8.91 -24.19 8.82
C ILE A 142 -10.19 -23.74 9.53
N ASP A 143 -11.20 -23.24 8.81
CA ASP A 143 -12.56 -23.00 9.30
C ASP A 143 -12.66 -22.35 10.69
N LEU A 144 -11.98 -21.20 10.84
CA LEU A 144 -12.05 -20.33 12.01
C LEU A 144 -13.37 -19.55 12.08
N LEU A 145 -14.15 -19.55 11.00
CA LEU A 145 -15.40 -18.83 10.87
C LEU A 145 -16.60 -19.64 11.39
N GLU A 146 -16.55 -20.98 11.34
CA GLU A 146 -17.59 -21.85 11.89
C GLU A 146 -17.93 -21.57 13.37
N PRO A 147 -16.95 -21.42 14.29
CA PRO A 147 -17.22 -21.05 15.68
C PRO A 147 -17.97 -19.73 15.85
N LEU A 148 -17.90 -18.85 14.84
CA LEU A 148 -18.56 -17.57 14.81
C LEU A 148 -19.96 -17.64 14.17
N GLY A 149 -20.42 -18.84 13.76
CA GLY A 149 -21.68 -19.05 13.05
C GLY A 149 -21.64 -18.58 11.60
N LEU A 150 -20.46 -18.40 11.01
CA LEU A 150 -20.28 -17.95 9.64
C LEU A 150 -19.85 -19.12 8.76
N ARG A 151 -20.78 -19.58 7.90
CA ARG A 151 -20.46 -20.55 6.85
C ARG A 151 -19.92 -19.81 5.63
N ALA A 152 -18.62 -19.57 5.61
CA ALA A 152 -18.00 -18.78 4.55
C ALA A 152 -16.59 -19.24 4.18
N VAL A 153 -16.18 -18.85 2.97
CA VAL A 153 -14.77 -18.78 2.56
C VAL A 153 -14.29 -17.34 2.64
N LEU A 154 -12.99 -17.13 2.87
CA LEU A 154 -12.37 -15.81 2.85
C LEU A 154 -11.44 -15.70 1.64
N ILE A 155 -11.64 -14.67 0.82
CA ILE A 155 -10.79 -14.35 -0.32
C ILE A 155 -10.13 -12.98 -0.06
N PRO A 156 -8.83 -12.94 0.28
CA PRO A 156 -8.04 -11.70 0.36
C PRO A 156 -7.78 -11.14 -1.05
N HIS A 157 -7.14 -9.95 -1.15
CA HIS A 157 -6.82 -9.32 -2.44
C HIS A 157 -8.03 -9.30 -3.40
N PHE A 158 -9.20 -8.93 -2.88
CA PHE A 158 -10.46 -9.15 -3.58
C PHE A 158 -10.62 -8.22 -4.79
N ASP A 159 -10.13 -6.99 -4.69
CA ASP A 159 -10.12 -5.98 -5.75
C ASP A 159 -8.81 -5.92 -6.54
N ASN A 160 -7.88 -6.86 -6.32
CA ASN A 160 -6.57 -6.89 -6.96
C ASN A 160 -6.61 -6.56 -8.46
N ALA A 161 -5.82 -5.56 -8.85
CA ALA A 161 -5.72 -5.04 -10.21
C ALA A 161 -4.34 -5.21 -10.87
N GLU A 162 -3.42 -5.97 -10.26
CA GLU A 162 -2.05 -6.17 -10.74
C GLU A 162 -1.94 -6.79 -12.15
N GLY A 163 -2.98 -7.47 -12.62
CA GLY A 163 -3.00 -8.13 -13.92
C GLY A 163 -2.84 -7.20 -15.11
N GLY A 164 -3.19 -5.92 -14.97
CA GLY A 164 -3.16 -4.88 -16.01
C GLY A 164 -4.03 -5.21 -17.24
N THR A 165 -3.56 -6.16 -18.05
CA THR A 165 -4.22 -6.64 -19.29
C THR A 165 -5.25 -7.75 -19.08
N HIS A 166 -5.32 -8.35 -17.89
CA HIS A 166 -6.27 -9.42 -17.57
C HIS A 166 -6.84 -9.28 -16.15
N ASP A 167 -7.95 -9.98 -15.89
CA ASP A 167 -8.67 -9.93 -14.62
C ASP A 167 -7.95 -10.74 -13.53
N THR A 168 -7.37 -10.06 -12.56
CA THR A 168 -6.71 -10.64 -11.37
C THR A 168 -7.49 -10.43 -10.07
N ARG A 169 -8.71 -9.89 -10.16
CA ARG A 169 -9.55 -9.73 -8.97
C ARG A 169 -9.77 -11.08 -8.28
N TYR A 170 -10.10 -11.02 -7.00
CA TYR A 170 -10.42 -12.18 -6.18
C TYR A 170 -9.22 -13.11 -5.98
N CYS A 171 -8.08 -12.56 -5.51
CA CYS A 171 -6.85 -13.31 -5.28
C CYS A 171 -6.34 -14.00 -6.58
N TYR A 172 -6.13 -13.22 -7.65
CA TYR A 172 -5.62 -13.67 -8.94
C TYR A 172 -6.49 -14.68 -9.72
N LEU A 173 -7.72 -14.92 -9.26
CA LEU A 173 -8.64 -15.84 -9.94
C LEU A 173 -9.28 -15.20 -11.18
N GLY A 174 -9.70 -13.94 -11.05
CA GLY A 174 -10.63 -13.28 -11.97
C GLY A 174 -12.05 -13.88 -11.90
N GLU A 175 -13.02 -13.14 -12.43
CA GLU A 175 -14.45 -13.48 -12.35
C GLU A 175 -14.76 -14.88 -12.90
N ARG A 176 -14.12 -15.24 -14.01
CA ARG A 176 -14.34 -16.52 -14.70
C ARG A 176 -13.99 -17.72 -13.81
N ARG A 177 -12.87 -17.69 -13.10
CA ARG A 177 -12.43 -18.82 -12.26
C ARG A 177 -13.22 -18.85 -10.95
N LEU A 178 -13.41 -17.69 -10.31
CA LEU A 178 -14.20 -17.62 -9.07
C LEU A 178 -15.63 -18.13 -9.30
N SER A 179 -16.33 -17.65 -10.33
CA SER A 179 -17.70 -18.10 -10.65
C SER A 179 -17.82 -19.61 -10.86
N ARG A 180 -16.77 -20.27 -11.37
CA ARG A 180 -16.73 -21.74 -11.48
C ARG A 180 -16.60 -22.37 -10.10
N MET A 181 -15.62 -21.92 -9.32
CA MET A 181 -15.31 -22.44 -7.99
C MET A 181 -16.47 -22.25 -7.01
N GLU A 182 -17.20 -21.13 -7.06
CA GLU A 182 -18.36 -20.88 -6.19
C GLU A 182 -19.43 -21.97 -6.29
N ARG A 183 -19.58 -22.63 -7.45
CA ARG A 183 -20.55 -23.72 -7.65
C ARG A 183 -20.13 -25.04 -6.99
N GLU A 184 -18.86 -25.17 -6.63
CA GLU A 184 -18.30 -26.34 -5.94
C GLU A 184 -18.42 -26.19 -4.41
N LEU A 185 -18.74 -24.99 -3.91
CA LEU A 185 -18.95 -24.77 -2.49
C LEU A 185 -20.26 -25.42 -2.02
N PRO A 186 -20.30 -25.91 -0.77
CA PRO A 186 -21.54 -26.40 -0.19
C PRO A 186 -22.66 -25.33 -0.23
N PRO A 187 -23.93 -25.69 -0.50
CA PRO A 187 -25.02 -24.72 -0.64
C PRO A 187 -25.18 -23.82 0.59
N GLY A 188 -25.31 -22.51 0.37
CA GLY A 188 -25.42 -21.52 1.45
C GLY A 188 -24.08 -21.09 2.05
N THR A 189 -22.95 -21.37 1.39
CA THR A 189 -21.64 -20.84 1.76
C THR A 189 -21.43 -19.48 1.10
N ALA A 190 -21.12 -18.45 1.89
CA ALA A 190 -20.80 -17.11 1.38
C ALA A 190 -19.31 -16.98 1.03
N VAL A 191 -18.99 -16.09 0.11
CA VAL A 191 -17.64 -15.59 -0.13
C VAL A 191 -17.50 -14.25 0.60
N LEU A 192 -16.56 -14.18 1.54
CA LEU A 192 -16.15 -12.93 2.18
C LEU A 192 -14.90 -12.44 1.44
N GLY A 193 -15.08 -11.42 0.60
CA GLY A 193 -14.03 -10.76 -0.14
C GLY A 193 -13.46 -9.57 0.62
N LEU A 194 -12.16 -9.61 0.93
CA LEU A 194 -11.45 -8.47 1.52
C LEU A 194 -10.57 -7.81 0.48
N ASP A 195 -10.87 -6.55 0.20
CA ASP A 195 -10.05 -5.70 -0.67
C ASP A 195 -8.64 -5.51 -0.09
N GLU A 196 -7.71 -5.10 -0.94
CA GLU A 196 -6.35 -4.78 -0.55
C GLU A 196 -6.32 -3.65 0.50
N HIS A 197 -5.33 -3.69 1.40
CA HIS A 197 -5.19 -2.74 2.50
C HIS A 197 -6.48 -2.54 3.34
N THR A 198 -7.25 -3.61 3.51
CA THR A 198 -8.53 -3.61 4.25
C THR A 198 -8.55 -4.74 5.27
N ALA A 199 -9.14 -4.48 6.44
CA ALA A 199 -9.32 -5.47 7.50
C ALA A 199 -10.79 -5.61 7.92
N LEU A 200 -11.20 -6.85 8.13
CA LEU A 200 -12.36 -7.21 8.94
C LEU A 200 -11.89 -7.45 10.38
N VAL A 201 -12.33 -6.60 11.30
CA VAL A 201 -12.06 -6.70 12.74
C VAL A 201 -13.32 -7.22 13.43
N ILE A 202 -13.20 -8.37 14.10
CA ILE A 202 -14.27 -8.99 14.89
C ILE A 202 -13.83 -9.01 16.35
N ASP A 203 -14.49 -8.21 17.17
CA ASP A 203 -14.37 -8.32 18.61
C ASP A 203 -15.18 -9.52 19.09
N LEU A 204 -14.48 -10.53 19.60
CA LEU A 204 -15.10 -11.80 19.95
C LEU A 204 -15.90 -11.71 21.25
N GLU A 205 -15.69 -10.71 22.10
CA GLU A 205 -16.40 -10.58 23.37
C GLU A 205 -17.73 -9.84 23.18
N SER A 206 -17.67 -8.67 22.56
CA SER A 206 -18.83 -7.82 22.25
C SER A 206 -19.62 -8.27 21.01
N GLU A 207 -19.06 -9.20 20.22
CA GLU A 207 -19.57 -9.59 18.90
C GLU A 207 -19.76 -8.39 17.95
N SER A 208 -18.94 -7.35 18.11
CA SER A 208 -18.91 -6.21 17.20
C SER A 208 -18.00 -6.48 16.01
N VAL A 209 -18.40 -5.94 14.85
CA VAL A 209 -17.72 -6.09 13.58
C VAL A 209 -17.41 -4.72 13.01
N ARG A 210 -16.18 -4.53 12.53
CA ARG A 210 -15.74 -3.30 11.86
C ARG A 210 -14.97 -3.61 10.59
N VAL A 211 -15.25 -2.87 9.53
CA VAL A 211 -14.40 -2.81 8.33
C VAL A 211 -13.48 -1.59 8.47
N ALA A 212 -12.18 -1.81 8.35
CA ALA A 212 -11.15 -0.79 8.50
C ALA A 212 -10.15 -0.85 7.34
N GLY A 213 -9.39 0.22 7.11
CA GLY A 213 -8.45 0.31 5.99
C GLY A 213 -9.01 1.12 4.83
N ARG A 214 -8.64 0.79 3.59
CA ARG A 214 -8.88 1.64 2.42
C ARG A 214 -10.06 1.20 1.54
N GLY A 215 -10.32 -0.09 1.43
CA GLY A 215 -11.36 -0.68 0.59
C GLY A 215 -12.62 -1.08 1.37
N GLY A 216 -13.17 -2.24 1.04
CA GLY A 216 -14.37 -2.79 1.67
C GLY A 216 -14.31 -4.29 1.93
N LEU A 217 -15.34 -4.76 2.62
CA LEU A 217 -15.68 -6.18 2.72
C LEU A 217 -16.86 -6.44 1.78
N THR A 218 -16.69 -7.36 0.83
CA THR A 218 -17.78 -7.86 0.01
C THR A 218 -18.31 -9.17 0.59
N VAL A 219 -19.60 -9.24 0.90
CA VAL A 219 -20.31 -10.48 1.21
C VAL A 219 -21.03 -10.93 -0.04
N ARG A 220 -20.56 -12.02 -0.66
CA ARG A 220 -21.03 -12.50 -1.96
C ARG A 220 -21.65 -13.89 -1.84
N LEU A 221 -22.81 -14.04 -2.48
CA LEU A 221 -23.57 -15.28 -2.64
C LEU A 221 -23.89 -15.47 -4.13
N PRO A 222 -24.31 -16.67 -4.56
CA PRO A 222 -24.72 -16.87 -5.95
C PRO A 222 -25.83 -15.88 -6.37
N GLY A 223 -25.49 -14.97 -7.28
CA GLY A 223 -26.42 -13.97 -7.84
C GLY A 223 -26.65 -12.71 -7.00
N SER A 224 -25.98 -12.56 -5.85
CA SER A 224 -26.09 -11.35 -5.03
C SER A 224 -24.79 -11.01 -4.31
N HIS A 225 -24.53 -9.73 -4.09
CA HIS A 225 -23.43 -9.28 -3.23
C HIS A 225 -23.84 -8.03 -2.46
N THR A 226 -23.27 -7.86 -1.28
CA THR A 226 -23.38 -6.64 -0.46
C THR A 226 -21.99 -6.17 -0.12
N VAL A 227 -21.71 -4.89 -0.35
CA VAL A 227 -20.43 -4.26 0.01
C VAL A 227 -20.60 -3.49 1.30
N LEU A 228 -19.72 -3.76 2.27
CA LEU A 228 -19.56 -3.02 3.50
C LEU A 228 -18.29 -2.17 3.36
N PRO A 229 -18.39 -0.86 3.09
CA PRO A 229 -17.22 -0.01 2.89
C PRO A 229 -16.42 0.17 4.19
N THR A 230 -15.17 0.63 4.08
CA THR A 230 -14.36 1.03 5.24
C THR A 230 -15.13 2.01 6.15
N GLY A 231 -14.91 1.88 7.46
CA GLY A 231 -15.65 2.62 8.47
C GLY A 231 -16.98 2.00 8.89
N THR A 232 -17.50 1.01 8.15
CA THR A 232 -18.70 0.28 8.56
C THR A 232 -18.50 -0.37 9.92
N ARG A 233 -19.46 -0.16 10.82
CA ARG A 233 -19.58 -0.83 12.11
C ARG A 233 -20.93 -1.53 12.16
N THR A 234 -20.92 -2.80 12.53
CA THR A 234 -22.12 -3.64 12.64
C THR A 234 -21.91 -4.74 13.69
N SER A 235 -22.84 -5.67 13.82
CA SER A 235 -22.72 -6.85 14.68
C SER A 235 -22.37 -8.10 13.89
N LEU A 236 -21.82 -9.10 14.58
CA LEU A 236 -21.57 -10.42 14.03
C LEU A 236 -22.87 -11.08 13.54
N ASP A 237 -23.98 -10.85 14.23
CA ASP A 237 -25.31 -11.33 13.85
C ASP A 237 -25.81 -10.74 12.51
N GLU A 238 -25.57 -9.45 12.25
CA GLU A 238 -25.88 -8.86 10.95
C GLU A 238 -24.98 -9.44 9.85
N LEU A 239 -23.69 -9.64 10.13
CA LEU A 239 -22.79 -10.29 9.16
C LEU A 239 -23.26 -11.72 8.83
N ARG A 240 -23.74 -12.49 9.82
CA ARG A 240 -24.38 -13.80 9.59
C ARG A 240 -25.59 -13.69 8.68
N ARG A 241 -26.51 -12.74 8.95
CA ARG A 241 -27.69 -12.52 8.08
C ARG A 241 -27.31 -12.23 6.63
N LEU A 242 -26.32 -11.37 6.42
CA LEU A 242 -25.82 -11.06 5.07
C LEU A 242 -25.23 -12.31 4.40
N ALA A 243 -24.44 -13.10 5.13
CA ALA A 243 -23.87 -14.36 4.64
C ALA A 243 -24.93 -15.44 4.36
N GLU A 244 -26.11 -15.34 4.97
CA GLU A 244 -27.29 -16.18 4.70
C GLU A 244 -28.18 -15.63 3.57
N GLY A 245 -27.83 -14.48 2.98
CA GLY A 245 -28.60 -13.85 1.91
C GLY A 245 -29.87 -13.15 2.38
N ARG A 246 -29.98 -12.86 3.68
CA ARG A 246 -31.09 -12.10 4.26
C ARG A 246 -30.80 -10.60 4.14
N ALA A 247 -31.83 -9.82 3.86
CA ALA A 247 -31.72 -8.36 3.82
C ALA A 247 -31.27 -7.84 5.18
N GLY A 248 -30.25 -6.98 5.16
CA GLY A 248 -29.71 -6.37 6.37
C GLY A 248 -30.70 -5.45 7.06
N THR A 249 -30.64 -5.38 8.39
CA THR A 249 -31.36 -4.36 9.16
C THR A 249 -30.34 -3.34 9.63
N PRO A 250 -30.49 -2.03 9.32
CA PRO A 250 -29.54 -1.03 9.79
C PRO A 250 -29.49 -1.03 11.32
N VAL A 251 -28.41 -1.55 11.90
CA VAL A 251 -28.16 -1.42 13.33
C VAL A 251 -27.59 -0.02 13.55
N PRO A 252 -28.18 0.81 14.43
CA PRO A 252 -27.59 2.09 14.78
C PRO A 252 -26.19 1.84 15.34
N PRO A 253 -25.14 2.54 14.87
CA PRO A 253 -23.82 2.37 15.42
C PRO A 253 -23.84 2.66 16.92
N PRO A 254 -23.12 1.89 17.76
CA PRO A 254 -22.89 2.31 19.14
C PRO A 254 -22.22 3.69 19.13
N PRO A 255 -22.46 4.55 20.15
CA PRO A 255 -21.86 5.88 20.21
C PRO A 255 -20.34 5.74 20.11
N ALA A 256 -19.79 6.35 19.06
CA ALA A 256 -18.36 6.32 18.80
C ALA A 256 -17.66 7.32 19.72
N ASP A 257 -16.60 6.87 20.40
CA ASP A 257 -15.54 7.81 20.74
C ASP A 257 -14.95 8.32 19.40
N PRO A 258 -14.80 9.64 19.24
CA PRO A 258 -14.21 10.20 18.03
C PRO A 258 -12.72 9.84 18.02
N GLU A 259 -12.37 8.70 17.42
CA GLU A 259 -11.01 8.52 16.94
C GLU A 259 -10.83 9.51 15.76
N PRO A 260 -9.83 10.40 15.81
CA PRO A 260 -9.55 11.29 14.69
C PRO A 260 -9.34 10.41 13.46
N GLY A 261 -10.06 10.70 12.37
CA GLY A 261 -9.84 10.04 11.10
C GLY A 261 -8.37 10.21 10.75
N ALA A 262 -7.58 9.15 10.92
CA ALA A 262 -6.20 9.16 10.52
C ALA A 262 -6.19 9.54 9.03
N PRO A 263 -5.33 10.49 8.61
CA PRO A 263 -5.20 10.80 7.19
C PRO A 263 -4.95 9.49 6.45
N ALA A 264 -5.69 9.26 5.36
CA ALA A 264 -5.53 8.06 4.55
C ALA A 264 -4.07 8.01 4.10
N GLU A 265 -3.31 7.03 4.59
CA GLU A 265 -1.92 6.88 4.20
C GLU A 265 -1.84 6.51 2.72
N VAL A 266 -1.03 7.25 1.96
CA VAL A 266 -0.83 7.11 0.50
C VAL A 266 -0.08 5.81 0.23
N THR A 267 -0.49 5.05 -0.79
CA THR A 267 0.22 3.82 -1.19
C THR A 267 1.54 4.15 -1.88
N LEU A 268 2.49 3.21 -1.89
CA LEU A 268 3.74 3.43 -2.60
C LEU A 268 3.52 3.66 -4.10
N GLU A 269 2.55 2.99 -4.72
CA GLU A 269 2.20 3.20 -6.13
C GLU A 269 1.66 4.62 -6.40
N GLU A 270 0.82 5.14 -5.52
CA GLU A 270 0.35 6.53 -5.58
C GLU A 270 1.52 7.52 -5.44
N SER A 271 2.46 7.24 -4.54
CA SER A 271 3.68 8.05 -4.36
C SER A 271 4.61 8.02 -5.57
N ILE A 272 4.80 6.87 -6.21
CA ILE A 272 5.55 6.74 -7.49
C ILE A 272 4.93 7.64 -8.55
N ARG A 273 3.61 7.52 -8.77
CA ARG A 273 2.88 8.29 -9.79
C ARG A 273 2.94 9.79 -9.52
N SER A 274 2.74 10.18 -8.27
CA SER A 274 2.81 11.59 -7.85
C SER A 274 4.22 12.16 -8.06
N CYS A 275 5.27 11.40 -7.75
CA CYS A 275 6.66 11.80 -7.99
C CYS A 275 6.92 12.06 -9.48
N GLU A 276 6.47 11.17 -10.38
CA GLU A 276 6.62 11.35 -11.83
C GLU A 276 5.95 12.64 -12.33
N GLU A 277 4.70 12.89 -11.90
CA GLU A 277 3.93 14.07 -12.29
C GLU A 277 4.55 15.38 -11.77
N LEU A 278 4.96 15.40 -10.51
CA LEU A 278 5.62 16.56 -9.89
C LEU A 278 6.97 16.83 -10.56
N PHE A 279 7.78 15.80 -10.79
CA PHE A 279 9.06 15.94 -11.47
C PHE A 279 8.88 16.47 -12.90
N LYS A 280 7.92 15.92 -13.65
CA LYS A 280 7.61 16.38 -15.02
C LYS A 280 7.23 17.85 -15.02
N THR A 281 6.34 18.26 -14.11
CA THR A 281 5.90 19.66 -13.98
C THR A 281 7.07 20.59 -13.66
N ALA A 282 7.97 20.17 -12.77
CA ALA A 282 9.18 20.92 -12.42
C ALA A 282 10.15 21.02 -13.61
N ALA A 283 10.33 19.93 -14.37
CA ALA A 283 11.18 19.90 -15.56
C ALA A 283 10.67 20.82 -16.69
N ASP A 284 9.34 20.91 -16.87
CA ASP A 284 8.71 21.80 -17.85
C ASP A 284 8.87 23.30 -17.51
N ARG A 285 9.01 23.64 -16.21
CA ARG A 285 9.24 25.01 -15.69
C ARG A 285 10.69 25.29 -15.29
N PRO A 286 11.64 24.55 -15.88
CA PRO A 286 12.99 24.24 -15.35
C PRO A 286 13.28 24.56 -13.86
N ASP A 287 12.39 24.15 -12.96
CA ASP A 287 12.57 24.31 -11.51
C ASP A 287 13.34 23.11 -10.95
N LEU A 288 14.68 23.25 -10.86
CA LEU A 288 15.56 22.18 -10.38
C LEU A 288 15.33 21.86 -8.89
N VAL A 289 14.87 22.82 -8.09
CA VAL A 289 14.64 22.61 -6.65
C VAL A 289 13.39 21.76 -6.45
N ALA A 290 12.29 22.10 -7.13
CA ALA A 290 11.07 21.30 -7.09
C ALA A 290 11.29 19.88 -7.64
N ALA A 291 12.08 19.74 -8.71
CA ALA A 291 12.44 18.43 -9.27
C ALA A 291 13.25 17.58 -8.27
N ALA A 292 14.22 18.18 -7.57
CA ALA A 292 15.00 17.49 -6.55
C ALA A 292 14.14 17.10 -5.33
N GLN A 293 13.22 17.97 -4.90
CA GLN A 293 12.32 17.69 -3.79
C GLN A 293 11.42 16.49 -4.08
N ALA A 294 10.84 16.40 -5.28
CA ALA A 294 10.02 15.25 -5.68
C ALA A 294 10.77 13.90 -5.57
N VAL A 295 12.06 13.88 -5.90
CA VAL A 295 12.91 12.69 -5.78
C VAL A 295 13.18 12.33 -4.31
N LEU A 296 13.43 13.34 -3.46
CA LEU A 296 13.66 13.11 -2.02
C LEU A 296 12.39 12.65 -1.30
N ASP A 297 11.22 13.17 -1.69
CA ASP A 297 9.94 12.74 -1.13
C ASP A 297 9.66 11.26 -1.47
N LEU A 298 9.99 10.83 -2.70
CA LEU A 298 9.91 9.42 -3.08
C LEU A 298 10.88 8.54 -2.28
N GLU A 299 12.08 9.01 -1.99
CA GLU A 299 13.06 8.29 -1.15
C GLU A 299 12.53 8.05 0.26
N ALA A 300 11.92 9.08 0.88
CA ALA A 300 11.32 8.96 2.20
C ALA A 300 10.18 7.93 2.23
N GLU A 301 9.34 7.90 1.19
CA GLU A 301 8.28 6.90 1.05
C GLU A 301 8.86 5.48 0.86
N ILE A 302 9.91 5.30 0.05
CA ILE A 302 10.60 4.02 -0.09
C ILE A 302 11.07 3.48 1.27
N VAL A 303 11.62 4.34 2.14
CA VAL A 303 12.06 3.95 3.48
C VAL A 303 10.87 3.55 4.34
N LYS A 304 9.77 4.30 4.29
CA LYS A 304 8.55 4.01 5.06
C LYS A 304 7.95 2.65 4.71
N TRP A 305 7.97 2.31 3.42
CA TRP A 305 7.42 1.06 2.88
C TRP A 305 8.42 -0.10 2.89
N ALA A 306 9.67 0.10 3.32
CA ALA A 306 10.72 -0.93 3.29
C ALA A 306 10.44 -2.16 4.19
N ALA A 307 9.57 -1.99 5.19
CA ALA A 307 9.19 -3.06 6.10
C ALA A 307 8.05 -3.95 5.56
N ASP A 308 7.38 -3.52 4.48
CA ASP A 308 6.29 -4.27 3.89
C ASP A 308 6.80 -5.61 3.33
N THR A 309 6.13 -6.68 3.75
CA THR A 309 6.53 -8.07 3.47
C THR A 309 5.81 -8.67 2.27
N GLU A 310 4.85 -7.94 1.70
CA GLU A 310 4.10 -8.37 0.53
C GLU A 310 5.00 -8.33 -0.73
N GLU A 311 5.31 -9.51 -1.28
CA GLU A 311 6.27 -9.64 -2.38
C GLU A 311 5.66 -9.37 -3.76
N ASP A 312 4.35 -9.56 -3.92
CA ASP A 312 3.69 -9.48 -5.23
C ASP A 312 3.58 -8.03 -5.75
N ALA A 313 3.57 -7.02 -4.87
CA ALA A 313 3.32 -5.63 -5.26
C ALA A 313 4.49 -4.93 -6.01
N GLY A 314 5.71 -5.49 -6.08
CA GLY A 314 6.84 -4.95 -6.86
C GLY A 314 7.29 -3.50 -6.57
N GLY A 315 6.62 -2.80 -5.66
CA GLY A 315 6.62 -1.33 -5.62
C GLY A 315 7.93 -0.72 -5.18
N VAL A 316 8.66 -1.35 -4.25
CA VAL A 316 9.90 -0.78 -3.71
C VAL A 316 11.02 -0.76 -4.74
N GLU A 317 11.21 -1.83 -5.52
CA GLU A 317 12.26 -1.82 -6.54
C GLU A 317 11.87 -0.94 -7.73
N GLN A 318 10.59 -0.96 -8.14
CA GLN A 318 10.09 -0.03 -9.15
C GLN A 318 10.29 1.43 -8.75
N ALA A 319 9.99 1.79 -7.49
CA ALA A 319 10.22 3.13 -6.96
C ALA A 319 11.72 3.50 -6.98
N ARG A 320 12.61 2.56 -6.64
CA ARG A 320 14.06 2.78 -6.72
C ARG A 320 14.56 2.96 -8.15
N GLU A 321 14.06 2.17 -9.10
CA GLU A 321 14.38 2.31 -10.52
C GLU A 321 13.95 3.68 -11.05
N LEU A 322 12.72 4.11 -10.74
CA LEU A 322 12.24 5.43 -11.08
C LEU A 322 13.12 6.51 -10.44
N MET A 323 13.40 6.42 -9.15
CA MET A 323 14.24 7.39 -8.44
C MET A 323 15.62 7.54 -9.11
N ARG A 324 16.27 6.42 -9.48
CA ARG A 324 17.56 6.43 -10.22
C ARG A 324 17.43 7.13 -11.58
N LEU A 325 16.35 6.86 -12.32
CA LEU A 325 16.06 7.52 -13.60
C LEU A 325 15.88 9.03 -13.44
N LEU A 326 15.11 9.46 -12.43
CA LEU A 326 14.85 10.87 -12.16
C LEU A 326 16.11 11.62 -11.71
N ILE A 327 16.99 10.97 -10.92
CA ILE A 327 18.31 11.53 -10.57
C ILE A 327 19.16 11.78 -11.83
N ALA A 328 19.18 10.83 -12.77
CA ALA A 328 19.90 11.00 -14.03
C ALA A 328 19.35 12.18 -14.84
N ARG A 329 18.01 12.28 -14.98
CA ARG A 329 17.34 13.41 -15.64
C ARG A 329 17.60 14.74 -14.96
N LEU A 330 17.63 14.78 -13.63
CA LEU A 330 17.97 15.98 -12.87
C LEU A 330 19.38 16.47 -13.23
N GLY A 331 20.34 15.54 -13.40
CA GLY A 331 21.69 15.83 -13.89
C GLY A 331 21.71 16.43 -15.30
N GLU A 332 20.89 15.92 -16.23
CA GLU A 332 20.75 16.47 -17.59
C GLU A 332 20.15 17.88 -17.59
N LEU A 333 19.11 18.11 -16.79
CA LEU A 333 18.49 19.43 -16.62
C LEU A 333 19.49 20.42 -16.02
N ALA A 334 20.24 20.02 -15.00
CA ALA A 334 21.28 20.84 -14.38
C ALA A 334 22.40 21.16 -15.36
N GLN A 335 22.87 20.19 -16.15
CA GLN A 335 23.87 20.42 -17.19
C GLN A 335 23.36 21.39 -18.26
N THR A 336 22.11 21.24 -18.69
CA THR A 336 21.47 22.14 -19.68
C THR A 336 21.32 23.55 -19.13
N ALA A 337 20.93 23.70 -17.86
CA ALA A 337 20.88 24.99 -17.18
C ALA A 337 22.27 25.63 -17.07
N ALA A 338 23.29 24.84 -16.69
CA ALA A 338 24.67 25.32 -16.61
C ALA A 338 25.22 25.77 -17.97
N ARG A 339 24.98 25.02 -19.05
CA ARG A 339 25.37 25.42 -20.42
C ARG A 339 24.69 26.70 -20.87
N ARG A 340 23.39 26.86 -20.58
CA ARG A 340 22.64 28.10 -20.86
C ARG A 340 23.21 29.29 -20.09
N SER A 341 23.49 29.10 -18.80
CA SER A 341 24.08 30.14 -17.95
C SER A 341 25.49 30.52 -18.43
N ALA A 342 26.33 29.55 -18.81
CA ALA A 342 27.68 29.79 -19.32
C ALA A 342 27.71 30.44 -20.71
N GLY A 343 26.73 30.14 -21.57
CA GLY A 343 26.62 30.73 -22.91
C GLY A 343 26.09 32.17 -22.91
N LEU A 344 25.40 32.59 -21.84
CA LEU A 344 24.76 33.89 -21.78
C LEU A 344 25.76 35.07 -21.80
N PRO A 345 26.86 35.09 -21.02
CA PRO A 345 27.88 36.14 -21.14
C PRO A 345 28.46 36.27 -22.55
N ALA A 346 28.76 35.16 -23.21
CA ALA A 346 29.32 35.15 -24.56
C ALA A 346 28.38 35.75 -25.63
N LEU A 347 27.07 35.77 -25.35
CA LEU A 347 26.07 36.42 -26.21
C LEU A 347 25.85 37.89 -25.81
N VAL A 348 25.77 38.17 -24.51
CA VAL A 348 25.38 39.50 -23.99
C VAL A 348 26.54 40.49 -24.07
N GLU A 349 27.77 40.07 -23.77
CA GLU A 349 28.94 40.96 -23.75
C GLU A 349 29.17 41.65 -25.11
N PRO A 350 29.19 40.95 -26.26
CA PRO A 350 29.33 41.61 -27.56
C PRO A 350 28.19 42.57 -27.89
N LEU A 351 26.96 42.30 -27.42
CA LEU A 351 25.82 43.19 -27.63
C LEU A 351 25.92 44.47 -26.78
N VAL A 352 26.45 44.35 -25.56
CA VAL A 352 26.75 45.49 -24.68
C VAL A 352 27.88 46.34 -25.29
N GLU A 353 28.92 45.72 -25.85
CA GLU A 353 30.00 46.41 -26.57
C GLU A 353 29.49 47.14 -27.81
N LEU A 354 28.70 46.45 -28.66
CA LEU A 354 28.08 47.06 -29.83
C LEU A 354 27.19 48.26 -29.45
N ARG A 355 26.43 48.14 -28.36
CA ARG A 355 25.63 49.25 -27.83
C ARG A 355 26.52 50.43 -27.44
N ALA A 356 27.65 50.20 -26.76
CA ALA A 356 28.58 51.25 -26.38
C ALA A 356 29.18 51.95 -27.61
N GLU A 357 29.54 51.20 -28.65
CA GLU A 357 30.05 51.74 -29.92
C GLU A 357 29.00 52.62 -30.62
N LEU A 358 27.75 52.17 -30.70
CA LEU A 358 26.63 52.91 -31.29
C LEU A 358 26.38 54.24 -30.57
N ARG A 359 26.45 54.24 -29.23
CA ARG A 359 26.37 55.48 -28.43
C ARG A 359 27.53 56.42 -28.72
N GLY A 360 28.76 55.90 -28.83
CA GLY A 360 29.94 56.69 -29.19
C GLY A 360 29.85 57.36 -30.56
N LYS A 361 29.11 56.76 -31.50
CA LYS A 361 28.83 57.32 -32.84
C LYS A 361 27.60 58.26 -32.87
N GLY A 362 26.92 58.47 -31.74
CA GLY A 362 25.71 59.29 -31.66
C GLY A 362 24.42 58.61 -32.15
N CYS A 363 24.44 57.31 -32.42
CA CYS A 363 23.28 56.53 -32.88
C CYS A 363 22.42 56.06 -31.69
N TYR A 364 21.90 57.00 -30.89
CA TYR A 364 21.21 56.71 -29.63
C TYR A 364 19.94 55.86 -29.83
N ASP A 365 19.14 56.14 -30.85
CA ASP A 365 17.89 55.41 -31.12
C ASP A 365 18.12 53.90 -31.31
N VAL A 366 19.19 53.54 -32.03
CA VAL A 366 19.56 52.13 -32.30
C VAL A 366 20.14 51.47 -31.04
N ALA A 367 20.93 52.21 -30.26
CA ALA A 367 21.47 51.73 -28.99
C ALA A 367 20.37 51.45 -27.94
N ASP A 368 19.32 52.27 -27.93
CA ASP A 368 18.17 52.08 -27.05
C ASP A 368 17.28 50.94 -27.52
N ALA A 369 17.04 50.80 -28.83
CA ALA A 369 16.33 49.64 -29.39
C ALA A 369 17.05 48.31 -29.07
N LEU A 370 18.39 48.31 -29.07
CA LEU A 370 19.19 47.14 -28.69
C LEU A 370 19.06 46.81 -27.19
N ARG A 371 19.04 47.82 -26.31
CA ARG A 371 18.76 47.63 -24.88
C ARG A 371 17.37 47.05 -24.64
N GLU A 372 16.35 47.57 -25.33
CA GLU A 372 15.00 47.03 -25.23
C GLU A 372 14.89 45.60 -25.77
N ALA A 373 15.62 45.27 -26.84
CA ALA A 373 15.68 43.91 -27.36
C ALA A 373 16.31 42.94 -26.35
N MET A 374 17.40 43.33 -25.69
CA MET A 374 18.01 42.55 -24.60
C MET A 374 17.05 42.42 -23.41
N ALA A 375 16.34 43.48 -23.03
CA ALA A 375 15.35 43.45 -21.95
C ALA A 375 14.17 42.51 -22.26
N ARG A 376 13.66 42.50 -23.50
CA ARG A 376 12.67 41.51 -23.96
C ARG A 376 13.19 40.08 -23.88
N GLY A 377 14.50 39.90 -24.04
CA GLY A 377 15.20 38.62 -23.84
C GLY A 377 15.54 38.28 -22.40
N GLY A 378 15.07 39.07 -21.41
CA GLY A 378 15.33 38.82 -19.99
C GLY A 378 16.67 39.36 -19.47
N VAL A 379 17.35 40.25 -20.21
CA VAL A 379 18.62 40.85 -19.81
C VAL A 379 18.43 42.35 -19.54
N SER A 380 18.64 42.76 -18.31
CA SER A 380 18.69 44.18 -17.94
C SER A 380 20.09 44.73 -18.14
N VAL A 381 20.21 45.94 -18.68
CA VAL A 381 21.49 46.66 -18.82
C VAL A 381 21.37 48.01 -18.15
N GLU A 382 22.19 48.22 -17.13
CA GLU A 382 22.29 49.45 -16.33
C GLU A 382 23.59 50.19 -16.67
N ASP A 383 23.49 51.46 -17.02
CA ASP A 383 24.67 52.29 -17.29
C ASP A 383 25.24 52.83 -15.96
N THR A 384 26.51 52.55 -15.66
CA THR A 384 27.19 53.07 -14.46
C THR A 384 28.35 54.00 -14.85
N PRO A 385 28.85 54.85 -13.92
CA PRO A 385 30.04 55.68 -14.16
C PRO A 385 31.30 54.88 -14.54
N THR A 386 31.35 53.60 -14.20
CA THR A 386 32.46 52.69 -14.52
C THR A 386 32.23 51.85 -15.79
N GLY A 387 31.10 52.04 -16.48
CA GLY A 387 30.69 51.28 -17.66
C GLY A 387 29.33 50.59 -17.50
N PRO A 388 28.77 50.02 -18.60
CA PRO A 388 27.52 49.29 -18.54
C PRO A 388 27.67 47.99 -17.74
N ARG A 389 26.70 47.68 -16.88
CA ARG A 389 26.56 46.40 -16.19
C ARG A 389 25.27 45.73 -16.64
N TRP A 390 25.26 44.41 -16.66
CA TRP A 390 24.06 43.65 -17.03
C TRP A 390 23.73 42.57 -16.00
N SER A 391 22.45 42.25 -15.90
CA SER A 391 21.93 41.18 -15.05
C SER A 391 20.78 40.47 -15.74
N VAL A 392 20.50 39.23 -15.33
CA VAL A 392 19.30 38.51 -15.77
C VAL A 392 18.10 38.99 -14.96
N LEU A 393 16.99 39.26 -15.63
CA LEU A 393 15.71 39.55 -15.00
C LEU A 393 15.13 38.23 -14.47
N SER A 394 14.93 38.16 -13.16
CA SER A 394 14.35 37.02 -12.45
C SER A 394 12.89 36.81 -12.77
#